data_AF-A0A523AGX2-F1
#
_entry.id   AF-A0A523AGX2-F1
#
_cell.length_a   1.000
_cell.length_b   1.000
_cell.length_c   1.000
_cell.angle_alpha   90.00
_cell.angle_beta   90.00
_cell.angle_gamma   90.00
#
_symmetry.space_group_name_H-M   'P 1'
#
loop_
_entity.id
_entity.type
_entity.pdbx_description
1 polymer ?
#
loop_
_entity_poly.entity_id
_entity_poly.type
_entity_poly.pdbx_seq_one_letter_code
_entity_poly.pdbx_strand_id
1 'polypeptide(L)'
;MASVDYVVIGAGYAGLHCARKLIEKGFEVLVFDMRCAGGELEVFSKLGVFTEKYFKFIEEVNELKKEVNIDLGTVIKSKPVIVNSRNGLKRFEARRAILCTGAADKVPMRLNVLRKKMSGIYTLDQSLRILSENKKLGEKILIAGKRDFVVNLAEKQLEEMEYDFEFVEAEGEDIQVIGKEKVEAVRVNGVEHRCDTLIFFNGREPFNPLKLKGTPVGNVAVYTYDYLRVEENVRNFLAKLQ
;
A
#
# COMPACT_ATOMS: atom_id res chain seq x y z
N MET A 1 13.05 -29.63 -8.18
CA MET A 1 12.20 -28.41 -8.13
C MET A 1 11.10 -28.68 -7.13
N ALA A 2 10.93 -27.82 -6.12
CA ALA A 2 9.83 -27.98 -5.17
C ALA A 2 8.51 -27.63 -5.87
N SER A 3 7.54 -28.54 -5.78
CA SER A 3 6.16 -28.33 -6.21
C SER A 3 5.35 -27.97 -4.99
N VAL A 4 4.46 -26.99 -5.09
CA VAL A 4 3.54 -26.58 -4.02
C VAL A 4 2.15 -26.36 -4.57
N ASP A 5 1.14 -26.41 -3.71
CA ASP A 5 -0.25 -26.19 -4.13
C ASP A 5 -0.48 -24.70 -4.45
N TYR A 6 -0.04 -23.83 -3.55
CA TYR A 6 -0.29 -22.39 -3.64
C TYR A 6 0.98 -21.57 -3.43
N VAL A 7 1.09 -20.50 -4.20
CA VAL A 7 1.92 -19.35 -3.84
C VAL A 7 1.02 -18.17 -3.50
N VAL A 8 1.26 -17.53 -2.36
CA VAL A 8 0.64 -16.28 -1.95
C VAL A 8 1.68 -15.17 -2.12
N ILE A 9 1.32 -14.14 -2.88
CA ILE A 9 2.23 -13.04 -3.22
C ILE A 9 1.76 -11.77 -2.53
N GLY A 10 2.51 -11.33 -1.53
CA GLY A 10 2.17 -10.27 -0.58
C GLY A 10 1.75 -10.85 0.77
N ALA A 11 2.39 -10.38 1.85
CA ALA A 11 2.16 -10.82 3.23
C ALA A 11 1.51 -9.71 4.09
N GLY A 12 0.67 -8.87 3.48
CA GLY A 12 -0.29 -8.03 4.21
C GLY A 12 -1.49 -8.84 4.73
N TYR A 13 -2.50 -8.15 5.27
CA TYR A 13 -3.72 -8.75 5.83
C TYR A 13 -4.31 -9.90 4.99
N ALA A 14 -4.61 -9.63 3.71
CA ALA A 14 -5.21 -10.61 2.82
C ALA A 14 -4.30 -11.81 2.55
N GLY A 15 -2.99 -11.58 2.41
CA GLY A 15 -2.01 -12.63 2.17
C GLY A 15 -1.90 -13.59 3.35
N LEU A 16 -1.80 -13.03 4.57
CA LEU A 16 -1.67 -13.80 5.80
C LEU A 16 -2.93 -14.62 6.09
N HIS A 17 -4.11 -14.03 5.95
CA HIS A 17 -5.39 -14.75 6.11
C HIS A 17 -5.57 -15.85 5.07
N CYS A 18 -5.23 -15.58 3.80
CA CYS A 18 -5.28 -16.61 2.75
C CYS A 18 -4.31 -17.75 3.04
N ALA A 19 -3.06 -17.43 3.38
CA ALA A 19 -2.04 -18.42 3.67
C ALA A 19 -2.44 -19.31 4.85
N ARG A 20 -2.84 -18.70 5.98
CA ARG A 20 -3.33 -19.43 7.15
C ARG A 20 -4.45 -20.39 6.77
N LYS A 21 -5.47 -19.91 6.05
CA LYS A 21 -6.63 -20.75 5.75
C LYS A 21 -6.31 -21.93 4.83
N LEU A 22 -5.37 -21.73 3.90
CA LEU A 22 -4.89 -22.79 3.01
C LEU A 22 -4.06 -23.83 3.79
N ILE A 23 -3.21 -23.38 4.72
CA ILE A 23 -2.42 -24.25 5.60
C ILE A 23 -3.35 -25.09 6.49
N GLU A 24 -4.38 -24.48 7.09
CA GLU A 24 -5.41 -25.19 7.88
C GLU A 24 -6.13 -26.29 7.07
N LYS A 25 -6.28 -26.08 5.76
CA LYS A 25 -6.88 -27.06 4.83
C LYS A 25 -5.89 -28.14 4.36
N GLY A 26 -4.64 -28.10 4.83
CA GLY A 26 -3.61 -29.08 4.52
C GLY A 26 -2.88 -28.86 3.19
N PHE A 27 -2.98 -27.67 2.58
CA PHE A 27 -2.26 -27.36 1.35
C PHE A 27 -0.80 -26.97 1.64
N GLU A 28 0.10 -27.30 0.71
CA GLU A 28 1.45 -26.76 0.72
C GLU A 28 1.48 -25.33 0.17
N VAL A 29 1.89 -24.37 1.00
CA VAL A 29 1.82 -22.94 0.70
C VAL A 29 3.19 -22.27 0.84
N LEU A 30 3.57 -21.47 -0.15
CA LEU A 30 4.67 -20.51 -0.05
C LEU A 30 4.12 -19.09 0.01
N VAL A 31 4.64 -18.27 0.93
CA VAL A 31 4.28 -16.86 1.06
C VAL A 31 5.50 -16.00 0.82
N PHE A 32 5.39 -15.05 -0.11
CA PHE A 32 6.46 -14.11 -0.39
C PHE A 32 6.01 -12.67 -0.20
N ASP A 33 6.86 -11.83 0.40
CA ASP A 33 6.67 -10.38 0.44
C ASP A 33 7.94 -9.65 0.00
N MET A 34 7.77 -8.58 -0.78
CA MET A 34 8.91 -7.81 -1.30
C MET A 34 9.50 -6.82 -0.29
N ARG A 35 8.78 -6.46 0.79
CA ARG A 35 9.19 -5.46 1.77
C ARG A 35 9.19 -6.04 3.18
N CYS A 36 8.01 -6.33 3.72
CA CYS A 36 7.83 -6.74 5.10
C CYS A 36 6.48 -7.45 5.30
N ALA A 37 6.42 -8.31 6.31
CA ALA A 37 5.15 -8.86 6.74
C ALA A 37 4.25 -7.76 7.34
N GLY A 38 2.95 -7.86 7.10
CA GLY A 38 1.92 -6.93 7.58
C GLY A 38 1.53 -5.82 6.59
N GLY A 39 2.35 -5.56 5.56
CA GLY A 39 2.01 -4.60 4.52
C GLY A 39 1.81 -3.18 5.05
N GLU A 40 0.72 -2.52 4.67
CA GLU A 40 0.42 -1.15 5.15
C GLU A 40 -0.02 -1.09 6.62
N LEU A 41 -0.55 -2.17 7.20
CA LEU A 41 -0.90 -2.20 8.63
C LEU A 41 0.35 -2.10 9.53
N GLU A 42 1.51 -2.49 9.04
CA GLU A 42 2.81 -2.29 9.72
C GLU A 42 3.25 -0.82 9.73
N VAL A 43 2.78 -0.03 8.77
CA VAL A 43 2.98 1.43 8.74
C VAL A 43 1.98 2.07 9.69
N PHE A 44 0.73 1.64 9.64
CA PHE A 44 -0.37 2.19 10.45
C PHE A 44 -0.17 1.96 11.93
N SER A 45 0.42 0.83 12.35
CA SER A 45 0.72 0.53 13.75
C SER A 45 1.69 1.50 14.43
N LYS A 46 2.32 2.41 13.67
CA LYS A 46 3.30 3.40 14.14
C LYS A 46 2.75 4.82 14.11
N LEU A 47 1.48 4.99 13.75
CA LEU A 47 0.82 6.28 13.55
C LEU A 47 -0.42 6.31 14.45
N GLY A 48 -0.44 7.12 15.52
CA GLY A 48 -1.47 7.09 16.57
C GLY A 48 -2.90 6.97 16.05
N VAL A 49 -3.34 7.94 15.24
CA VAL A 49 -4.69 7.98 14.64
C VAL A 49 -5.00 6.72 13.82
N PHE A 50 -4.01 6.21 13.07
CA PHE A 50 -4.19 5.02 12.25
C PHE A 50 -4.18 3.74 13.09
N THR A 51 -3.33 3.65 14.12
CA THR A 51 -3.31 2.55 15.07
C THR A 51 -4.66 2.39 15.72
N GLU A 52 -5.25 3.48 16.21
CA GLU A 52 -6.60 3.45 16.81
C GLU A 52 -7.66 3.02 15.80
N LYS A 53 -7.62 3.59 14.58
CA LYS A 53 -8.59 3.25 13.53
C LYS A 53 -8.52 1.78 13.10
N TYR A 54 -7.32 1.22 13.03
CA TYR A 54 -7.06 -0.11 12.46
C TYR A 54 -6.67 -1.17 13.49
N PHE A 55 -6.83 -0.90 14.79
CA PHE A 55 -6.39 -1.74 15.89
C PHE A 55 -6.73 -3.22 15.71
N LYS A 56 -8.01 -3.54 15.43
CA LYS A 56 -8.48 -4.91 15.15
C LYS A 56 -7.60 -5.61 14.11
N PHE A 57 -7.38 -4.97 12.97
CA PHE A 57 -6.67 -5.57 11.83
C PHE A 57 -5.17 -5.68 12.08
N ILE A 58 -4.60 -4.73 12.82
CA ILE A 58 -3.20 -4.75 13.25
C ILE A 58 -2.95 -5.96 14.15
N GLU A 59 -3.81 -6.17 15.15
CA GLU A 59 -3.70 -7.31 16.08
C GLU A 59 -3.82 -8.65 15.35
N GLU A 60 -4.82 -8.79 14.46
CA GLU A 60 -4.98 -10.01 13.64
C GLU A 60 -3.71 -10.31 12.81
N VAL A 61 -3.14 -9.28 12.17
CA VAL A 61 -1.90 -9.43 11.40
C VAL A 61 -0.73 -9.82 12.28
N ASN A 62 -0.61 -9.24 13.47
CA ASN A 62 0.48 -9.52 14.40
C ASN A 62 0.45 -10.98 14.89
N GLU A 63 -0.74 -11.55 15.12
CA GLU A 63 -0.86 -12.98 15.42
C GLU A 63 -0.57 -13.86 14.20
N LEU A 64 -1.11 -13.52 13.02
CA LEU A 64 -0.88 -14.30 11.80
C LEU A 64 0.58 -14.35 11.39
N LYS A 65 1.34 -13.28 11.59
CA LYS A 65 2.80 -13.22 11.34
C LYS A 65 3.58 -14.29 12.11
N LYS A 66 3.09 -14.71 13.27
CA LYS A 66 3.76 -15.73 14.11
C LYS A 66 3.51 -17.15 13.62
N GLU A 67 2.40 -17.36 12.89
CA GLU A 67 1.95 -18.69 12.48
C GLU A 67 2.23 -19.02 11.00
N VAL A 68 2.46 -18.00 10.17
CA VAL A 68 2.73 -18.17 8.74
C VAL A 68 4.22 -17.93 8.48
N ASN A 69 4.89 -18.90 7.85
CA ASN A 69 6.26 -18.71 7.38
C ASN A 69 6.28 -17.81 6.13
N ILE A 70 7.04 -16.71 6.19
CA ILE A 70 7.06 -15.66 5.16
C ILE A 70 8.50 -15.48 4.67
N ASP A 71 8.71 -15.71 3.38
CA ASP A 71 9.99 -15.46 2.73
C ASP A 71 10.05 -14.05 2.15
N LEU A 72 11.09 -13.29 2.48
CA LEU A 72 11.33 -12.00 1.84
C LEU A 72 11.93 -12.19 0.44
N GLY A 73 11.23 -11.67 -0.57
CA GLY A 73 11.63 -11.75 -1.96
C GLY A 73 10.61 -11.15 -2.92
N THR A 74 11.09 -10.66 -4.06
CA THR A 74 10.21 -10.13 -5.11
C THR A 74 9.84 -11.25 -6.08
N VAL A 75 8.56 -11.57 -6.19
CA VAL A 75 8.08 -12.51 -7.21
C VAL A 75 8.08 -11.81 -8.57
N ILE A 76 8.96 -12.24 -9.47
CA ILE A 76 9.13 -11.63 -10.81
C ILE A 76 8.29 -12.31 -11.90
N LYS A 77 7.84 -13.54 -11.64
CA LYS A 77 6.95 -14.31 -12.50
C LYS A 77 6.12 -15.26 -11.65
N SER A 78 4.84 -15.42 -11.93
CA SER A 78 3.94 -16.28 -11.13
C SER A 78 3.72 -17.68 -11.73
N LYS A 79 4.13 -17.93 -12.99
CA LYS A 79 4.04 -19.25 -13.63
C LYS A 79 5.14 -19.48 -14.68
N PRO A 80 6.15 -20.33 -14.42
CA PRO A 80 6.50 -20.88 -13.10
C PRO A 80 6.80 -19.74 -12.12
N VAL A 81 6.73 -20.01 -10.82
CA VAL A 81 7.01 -18.99 -9.80
C VAL A 81 8.52 -18.75 -9.79
N ILE A 82 8.93 -17.52 -10.08
CA ILE A 82 10.33 -17.08 -10.00
C ILE A 82 10.40 -15.95 -8.99
N VAL A 83 11.27 -16.11 -7.99
CA VAL A 83 11.44 -15.16 -6.90
C VAL A 83 12.87 -14.66 -6.88
N ASN A 84 13.05 -13.35 -6.92
CA ASN A 84 14.31 -12.71 -6.60
C ASN A 84 14.40 -12.55 -5.07
N SER A 85 15.11 -13.47 -4.41
CA SER A 85 15.29 -13.47 -2.96
C SER A 85 16.68 -12.95 -2.59
N ARG A 86 16.91 -12.71 -1.30
CA ARG A 86 18.25 -12.34 -0.78
C ARG A 86 19.34 -13.36 -1.11
N ASN A 87 18.97 -14.63 -1.26
CA ASN A 87 19.87 -15.74 -1.56
C ASN A 87 19.91 -16.08 -3.06
N GLY A 88 19.50 -15.14 -3.92
CA GLY A 88 19.45 -15.31 -5.37
C GLY A 88 18.08 -15.72 -5.90
N LEU A 89 18.06 -16.10 -7.17
CA LEU A 89 16.84 -16.50 -7.88
C LEU A 89 16.39 -17.90 -7.45
N LYS A 90 15.16 -18.00 -6.93
CA LYS A 90 14.50 -19.27 -6.61
C LYS A 90 13.41 -19.55 -7.64
N ARG A 91 13.20 -20.83 -7.97
CA ARG A 91 12.15 -21.30 -8.88
C ARG A 91 11.31 -22.39 -8.24
N PHE A 92 9.99 -22.23 -8.33
CA PHE A 92 9.00 -23.19 -7.83
C PHE A 92 7.93 -23.47 -8.89
N GLU A 93 7.35 -24.67 -8.84
CA GLU A 93 6.09 -24.96 -9.53
C GLU A 93 4.95 -24.83 -8.54
N ALA A 94 4.01 -23.92 -8.81
CA ALA A 94 2.82 -23.73 -7.99
C ALA A 94 1.58 -24.01 -8.83
N ARG A 95 0.63 -24.78 -8.30
CA ARG A 95 -0.63 -25.06 -9.01
C ARG A 95 -1.45 -23.78 -9.21
N ARG A 96 -1.48 -22.93 -8.18
CA ARG A 96 -2.22 -21.66 -8.19
C ARG A 96 -1.39 -20.54 -7.54
N ALA A 97 -1.60 -19.32 -8.04
CA ALA A 97 -1.04 -18.11 -7.46
C ALA A 97 -2.18 -17.21 -6.97
N ILE A 98 -2.07 -16.74 -5.73
CA ILE A 98 -2.97 -15.76 -5.12
C ILE A 98 -2.20 -14.45 -5.02
N LEU A 99 -2.75 -13.40 -5.61
CA LEU A 99 -2.16 -12.07 -5.62
C LEU A 99 -2.77 -11.30 -4.47
N CYS A 100 -1.97 -11.01 -3.45
CA CYS A 100 -2.30 -10.19 -2.29
C CYS A 100 -1.35 -8.98 -2.22
N THR A 101 -0.95 -8.46 -3.39
CA THR A 101 0.14 -7.49 -3.55
C THR A 101 -0.20 -6.08 -3.11
N GLY A 102 -1.43 -5.81 -2.72
CA GLY A 102 -1.86 -4.50 -2.23
C GLY A 102 -2.39 -3.58 -3.32
N ALA A 103 -2.57 -2.31 -2.95
CA ALA A 103 -2.95 -1.22 -3.85
C ALA A 103 -1.97 -0.05 -3.68
N ALA A 104 -1.80 0.75 -4.72
CA ALA A 104 -1.01 1.97 -4.69
C ALA A 104 -1.92 3.17 -4.91
N ASP A 105 -1.54 4.34 -4.39
CA ASP A 105 -2.26 5.58 -4.72
C ASP A 105 -2.13 5.90 -6.19
N LYS A 106 -3.22 6.36 -6.80
CA LYS A 106 -3.22 6.82 -8.18
C LYS A 106 -2.41 8.10 -8.29
N VAL A 107 -1.42 8.09 -9.17
CA VAL A 107 -0.65 9.28 -9.52
C VAL A 107 -1.15 9.85 -10.85
N PRO A 108 -1.59 11.13 -10.90
CA PRO A 108 -2.02 11.77 -12.13
C PRO A 108 -0.93 11.71 -13.20
N MET A 109 -1.30 11.26 -14.41
CA MET A 109 -0.39 11.22 -15.56
C MET A 109 0.15 12.62 -15.94
N ARG A 110 -0.59 13.69 -15.60
CA ARG A 110 -0.25 15.09 -15.88
C ARG A 110 0.49 15.81 -14.76
N LEU A 111 0.77 15.16 -13.62
CA LEU A 111 1.77 15.66 -12.67
C LEU A 111 3.13 15.58 -13.37
N ASN A 112 3.48 16.63 -14.12
CA ASN A 112 4.78 16.86 -14.77
C ASN A 112 5.97 16.77 -13.78
N VAL A 113 5.64 16.65 -12.49
CA VAL A 113 6.48 16.31 -11.36
C VAL A 113 7.34 15.08 -11.61
N LEU A 114 6.83 13.97 -12.16
CA LEU A 114 7.66 12.75 -12.27
C LEU A 114 8.85 12.92 -13.24
N ARG A 115 8.85 13.95 -14.10
CA ARG A 115 9.99 14.28 -14.99
C ARG A 115 11.01 15.21 -14.35
N LYS A 116 10.62 16.06 -13.40
CA LYS A 116 11.54 16.93 -12.66
C LYS A 116 11.82 16.24 -11.33
N LYS A 117 13.06 15.79 -11.07
CA LYS A 117 13.48 15.19 -9.79
C LYS A 117 13.38 16.20 -8.63
N MET A 118 12.17 16.64 -8.32
CA MET A 118 11.84 17.67 -7.35
C MET A 118 11.48 16.99 -6.04
N SER A 119 12.10 17.42 -4.95
CA SER A 119 11.75 16.94 -3.61
C SER A 119 10.49 17.60 -3.08
N GLY A 120 9.85 16.96 -2.09
CA GLY A 120 8.64 17.48 -1.44
C GLY A 120 7.34 17.07 -2.13
N ILE A 121 7.32 16.00 -2.93
CA ILE A 121 6.08 15.54 -3.57
C ILE A 121 5.89 14.07 -3.28
N TYR A 122 4.76 13.75 -2.64
CA TYR A 122 4.47 12.43 -2.12
C TYR A 122 3.04 12.03 -2.46
N THR A 123 2.81 10.74 -2.66
CA THR A 123 1.46 10.20 -2.49
C THR A 123 1.13 10.09 -1.00
N LEU A 124 -0.13 9.83 -0.66
CA LEU A 124 -0.54 9.58 0.71
C LEU A 124 0.17 8.37 1.34
N ASP A 125 0.26 7.23 0.66
CA ASP A 125 1.02 6.05 1.12
C ASP A 125 2.48 6.39 1.41
N GLN A 126 3.11 7.21 0.57
CA GLN A 126 4.50 7.63 0.77
C GLN A 126 4.64 8.53 1.98
N SER A 127 3.72 9.49 2.17
CA SER A 127 3.78 10.39 3.31
C SER A 127 3.57 9.65 4.63
N LEU A 128 2.59 8.74 4.69
CA LEU A 128 2.34 7.91 5.89
C LEU A 128 3.55 7.03 6.22
N ARG A 129 4.26 6.48 5.22
CA ARG A 129 5.51 5.73 5.44
C ARG A 129 6.60 6.60 6.06
N ILE A 130 6.81 7.80 5.53
CA ILE A 130 7.82 8.74 6.05
C ILE A 130 7.49 9.08 7.51
N LEU A 131 6.22 9.42 7.79
CA LEU A 131 5.77 9.71 9.16
C LEU A 131 5.96 8.52 10.10
N SER A 132 5.67 7.29 9.65
CA SER A 132 5.85 6.06 10.46
C SER A 132 7.31 5.77 10.82
N GLU A 133 8.25 6.37 10.11
CA GLU A 133 9.69 6.31 10.39
C GLU A 133 10.18 7.49 11.24
N ASN A 134 9.26 8.27 11.82
CA ASN A 134 9.52 9.51 12.56
C ASN A 134 10.35 10.53 11.76
N LYS A 135 10.17 10.54 10.43
CA LYS A 135 10.83 11.50 9.54
C LYS A 135 9.88 12.66 9.21
N LYS A 136 10.44 13.86 9.06
CA LYS A 136 9.69 15.04 8.62
C LYS A 136 9.35 14.99 7.14
N LEU A 137 8.14 15.43 6.80
CA LEU A 137 7.69 15.60 5.40
C LEU A 137 8.17 16.93 4.80
N GLY A 138 8.05 17.99 5.59
CA GLY A 138 8.38 19.39 5.32
C GLY A 138 7.77 20.27 6.41
N GLU A 139 7.82 21.59 6.26
CA GLU A 139 7.31 22.53 7.25
C GLU A 139 5.89 23.01 6.92
N LYS A 140 5.54 23.13 5.62
CA LYS A 140 4.20 23.53 5.18
C LYS A 140 3.65 22.61 4.12
N ILE A 141 2.62 21.87 4.47
CA ILE A 141 2.07 20.78 3.67
C ILE A 141 0.79 21.23 2.96
N LEU A 142 0.71 20.96 1.65
CA LEU A 142 -0.55 20.98 0.92
C LEU A 142 -0.98 19.55 0.63
N ILE A 143 -2.16 19.16 1.10
CA ILE A 143 -2.85 17.95 0.66
C ILE A 143 -3.77 18.33 -0.49
N ALA A 144 -3.52 17.81 -1.68
CA ALA A 144 -4.37 18.06 -2.85
C ALA A 144 -4.97 16.76 -3.37
N GLY A 145 -6.28 16.73 -3.60
CA GLY A 145 -6.90 15.55 -4.18
C GLY A 145 -8.37 15.34 -3.86
N LYS A 146 -8.81 14.10 -3.98
CA LYS A 146 -10.19 13.69 -3.68
C LYS A 146 -10.41 13.63 -2.17
N ARG A 147 -11.50 14.21 -1.69
CA ARG A 147 -11.94 13.98 -0.30
C ARG A 147 -12.32 12.52 -0.10
N ASP A 148 -11.70 11.88 0.87
CA ASP A 148 -11.93 10.48 1.25
C ASP A 148 -11.73 10.33 2.77
N PHE A 149 -12.31 9.29 3.36
CA PHE A 149 -12.16 9.07 4.80
C PHE A 149 -10.68 8.90 5.21
N VAL A 150 -9.83 8.35 4.34
CA VAL A 150 -8.39 8.20 4.65
C VAL A 150 -7.68 9.55 4.69
N VAL A 151 -8.11 10.52 3.88
CA VAL A 151 -7.57 11.87 3.91
C VAL A 151 -7.91 12.53 5.24
N ASN A 152 -9.14 12.37 5.72
CA ASN A 152 -9.54 12.89 7.03
C ASN A 152 -8.74 12.25 8.18
N LEU A 153 -8.35 10.97 8.06
CA LEU A 153 -7.44 10.33 9.03
C LEU A 153 -6.02 10.92 8.95
N ALA A 154 -5.54 11.20 7.75
CA ALA A 154 -4.23 11.80 7.54
C ALA A 154 -4.16 13.24 8.07
N GLU A 155 -5.19 14.05 7.84
CA GLU A 155 -5.31 15.41 8.40
C GLU A 155 -5.25 15.37 9.94
N LYS A 156 -6.03 14.49 10.58
CA LYS A 156 -5.97 14.28 12.04
C LYS A 156 -4.58 13.86 12.51
N GLN A 157 -3.93 12.96 11.77
CA GLN A 157 -2.59 12.49 12.12
C GLN A 157 -1.56 13.63 12.03
N LEU A 158 -1.68 14.51 11.03
CA LEU A 158 -0.82 15.68 10.90
C LEU A 158 -1.09 16.72 11.98
N GLU A 159 -2.36 16.91 12.37
CA GLU A 159 -2.78 17.78 13.47
C GLU A 159 -2.18 17.32 14.81
N GLU A 160 -2.27 16.03 15.15
CA GLU A 160 -1.65 15.46 16.36
C GLU A 160 -0.13 15.59 16.38
N MET A 161 0.49 15.65 15.20
CA MET A 161 1.92 15.83 15.02
C MET A 161 2.33 17.30 14.86
N GLU A 162 1.40 18.24 15.05
CA GLU A 162 1.61 19.69 14.99
C GLU A 162 2.17 20.21 13.65
N TYR A 163 1.82 19.57 12.52
CA TYR A 163 2.19 20.07 11.19
C TYR A 163 1.29 21.25 10.75
N ASP A 164 1.88 22.22 10.05
CA ASP A 164 1.13 23.22 9.27
C ASP A 164 0.68 22.60 7.94
N PHE A 165 -0.63 22.44 7.76
CA PHE A 165 -1.17 21.88 6.53
C PHE A 165 -2.48 22.55 6.07
N GLU A 166 -2.72 22.48 4.76
CA GLU A 166 -3.96 22.86 4.11
C GLU A 166 -4.45 21.70 3.23
N PHE A 167 -5.76 21.47 3.18
CA PHE A 167 -6.37 20.59 2.18
C PHE A 167 -7.06 21.38 1.09
N VAL A 168 -6.86 20.97 -0.16
CA VAL A 168 -7.56 21.48 -1.33
C VAL A 168 -8.13 20.33 -2.14
N GLU A 169 -9.43 20.40 -2.44
CA GLU A 169 -10.08 19.43 -3.30
C GLU A 169 -9.60 19.61 -4.75
N ALA A 170 -9.18 18.52 -5.40
CA ALA A 170 -8.54 18.56 -6.71
C ALA A 170 -8.90 17.34 -7.59
N GLU A 171 -10.20 17.06 -7.79
CA GLU A 171 -10.68 15.93 -8.59
C GLU A 171 -10.48 16.18 -10.10
N GLY A 172 -9.39 15.65 -10.67
CA GLY A 172 -9.20 15.62 -12.13
C GLY A 172 -8.66 16.90 -12.77
N GLU A 173 -8.07 17.79 -11.98
CA GLU A 173 -7.73 19.17 -12.36
C GLU A 173 -6.24 19.42 -12.67
N ASP A 174 -5.96 20.60 -13.21
CA ASP A 174 -4.62 21.10 -13.54
C ASP A 174 -3.83 21.47 -12.28
N ILE A 175 -3.19 20.46 -11.67
CA ILE A 175 -2.20 20.67 -10.62
C ILE A 175 -0.86 21.02 -11.25
N GLN A 176 -0.36 22.22 -10.95
CA GLN A 176 0.96 22.67 -11.40
C GLN A 176 1.86 22.87 -10.19
N VAL A 177 2.94 22.09 -10.12
CA VAL A 177 3.95 22.26 -9.07
C VAL A 177 4.96 23.32 -9.51
N ILE A 178 5.17 24.30 -8.64
CA ILE A 178 6.07 25.43 -8.82
C ILE A 178 7.30 25.20 -7.94
N GLY A 179 8.47 25.30 -8.55
CA GLY A 179 9.75 25.07 -7.90
C GLY A 179 10.83 24.63 -8.90
N LYS A 180 12.09 24.65 -8.47
CA LYS A 180 13.23 24.19 -9.27
C LYS A 180 13.74 22.83 -8.80
N GLU A 181 14.18 22.75 -7.54
CA GLU A 181 14.75 21.54 -6.93
C GLU A 181 13.84 20.93 -5.87
N LYS A 182 12.99 21.77 -5.25
CA LYS A 182 11.99 21.41 -4.25
C LYS A 182 10.68 22.15 -4.55
N VAL A 183 9.58 21.69 -3.98
CA VAL A 183 8.31 22.44 -4.02
C VAL A 183 8.47 23.77 -3.30
N GLU A 184 7.97 24.83 -3.91
CA GLU A 184 7.89 26.18 -3.34
C GLU A 184 6.44 26.70 -3.32
N ALA A 185 5.63 26.23 -4.27
CA ALA A 185 4.19 26.42 -4.30
C ALA A 185 3.53 25.36 -5.19
N VAL A 186 2.23 25.20 -5.03
CA VAL A 186 1.40 24.39 -5.92
C VAL A 186 0.21 25.23 -6.36
N ARG A 187 -0.04 25.25 -7.66
CA ARG A 187 -1.23 25.87 -8.22
C ARG A 187 -2.29 24.81 -8.49
N VAL A 188 -3.45 24.98 -7.87
CA VAL A 188 -4.64 24.15 -8.04
C VAL A 188 -5.75 25.05 -8.55
N ASN A 189 -6.35 24.74 -9.70
CA ASN A 189 -7.43 25.54 -10.30
C ASN A 189 -7.11 27.03 -10.49
N GLY A 190 -5.86 27.34 -10.82
CA GLY A 190 -5.41 28.72 -10.98
C GLY A 190 -5.08 29.44 -9.66
N VAL A 191 -5.43 28.87 -8.51
CA VAL A 191 -5.11 29.40 -7.18
C VAL A 191 -3.76 28.85 -6.73
N GLU A 192 -2.87 29.74 -6.30
CA GLU A 192 -1.52 29.37 -5.85
C GLU A 192 -1.48 29.21 -4.32
N HIS A 193 -1.00 28.06 -3.87
CA HIS A 193 -0.79 27.72 -2.47
C HIS A 193 0.71 27.60 -2.21
N ARG A 194 1.25 28.45 -1.33
CA ARG A 194 2.66 28.34 -0.92
C ARG A 194 2.82 27.18 0.06
N CYS A 195 3.68 26.23 -0.28
CA CYS A 195 4.00 25.04 0.50
C CYS A 195 5.40 24.53 0.11
N ASP A 196 6.03 23.73 0.97
CA ASP A 196 7.27 23.02 0.64
C ASP A 196 7.04 21.51 0.40
N THR A 197 5.82 21.07 0.65
CA THR A 197 5.40 19.69 0.52
C THR A 197 4.02 19.59 -0.12
N LEU A 198 3.90 18.73 -1.11
CA LEU A 198 2.65 18.31 -1.73
C LEU A 198 2.39 16.84 -1.39
N ILE A 199 1.28 16.56 -0.73
CA ILE A 199 0.72 15.20 -0.60
C ILE A 199 -0.46 15.10 -1.56
N PHE A 200 -0.43 14.11 -2.46
CA PHE A 200 -1.50 13.91 -3.43
C PHE A 200 -2.26 12.60 -3.17
N PHE A 201 -3.60 12.66 -3.26
CA PHE A 201 -4.45 11.48 -3.17
C PHE A 201 -5.68 11.55 -4.09
N ASN A 202 -5.86 10.58 -5.00
CA ASN A 202 -7.06 10.51 -5.86
C ASN A 202 -7.59 9.08 -5.98
N GLY A 203 -7.65 8.39 -4.84
CA GLY A 203 -7.97 6.98 -4.77
C GLY A 203 -6.79 6.08 -5.12
N ARG A 204 -7.05 4.76 -5.15
CA ARG A 204 -6.03 3.73 -5.33
C ARG A 204 -6.26 2.88 -6.58
N GLU A 205 -5.20 2.20 -6.99
CA GLU A 205 -5.17 1.25 -8.11
C GLU A 205 -4.47 -0.05 -7.71
N PRO A 206 -4.73 -1.18 -8.41
CA PRO A 206 -4.06 -2.44 -8.10
C PRO A 206 -2.54 -2.31 -8.19
N PHE A 207 -1.83 -2.72 -7.14
CA PHE A 207 -0.38 -2.80 -7.19
C PHE A 207 0.05 -4.14 -7.79
N ASN A 208 0.21 -4.17 -9.12
CA ASN A 208 0.75 -5.33 -9.85
C ASN A 208 1.70 -4.88 -10.98
N PRO A 209 2.81 -4.21 -10.65
CA PRO A 209 3.69 -3.59 -11.65
C PRO A 209 4.33 -4.62 -12.60
N LEU A 210 4.49 -5.86 -12.14
CA LEU A 210 5.10 -6.96 -12.89
C LEU A 210 4.07 -7.79 -13.68
N LYS A 211 2.81 -7.36 -13.71
CA LYS A 211 1.71 -8.02 -14.44
C LYS A 211 1.63 -9.52 -14.12
N LEU A 212 1.81 -9.87 -12.85
CA LEU A 212 1.72 -11.24 -12.36
C LEU A 212 0.32 -11.79 -12.62
N LYS A 213 0.24 -13.06 -13.00
CA LYS A 213 -1.02 -13.79 -13.19
C LYS A 213 -1.38 -14.53 -11.92
N GLY A 214 -2.65 -14.49 -11.52
CA GLY A 214 -3.16 -15.17 -10.34
C GLY A 214 -4.52 -14.61 -9.94
N THR A 215 -5.09 -15.12 -8.86
CA THR A 215 -6.37 -14.64 -8.33
C THR A 215 -6.13 -13.45 -7.39
N PRO A 216 -6.62 -12.24 -7.70
CA PRO A 216 -6.47 -11.08 -6.82
C PRO A 216 -7.38 -11.18 -5.59
N VAL A 217 -6.83 -10.91 -4.41
CA VAL A 217 -7.55 -10.93 -3.12
C VAL A 217 -7.08 -9.78 -2.22
N GLY A 218 -8.01 -9.15 -1.50
CA GLY A 218 -7.74 -8.03 -0.60
C GLY A 218 -7.61 -6.70 -1.33
N ASN A 219 -6.71 -5.83 -0.89
CA ASN A 219 -6.57 -4.48 -1.43
C ASN A 219 -6.30 -4.46 -2.95
N VAL A 220 -5.62 -5.48 -3.51
CA VAL A 220 -5.40 -5.59 -4.97
C VAL A 220 -6.68 -5.94 -5.76
N ALA A 221 -7.78 -6.27 -5.07
CA ALA A 221 -9.09 -6.47 -5.67
C ALA A 221 -10.04 -5.29 -5.42
N VAL A 222 -9.93 -4.61 -4.28
CA VAL A 222 -10.90 -3.57 -3.85
C VAL A 222 -10.37 -2.13 -3.82
N TYR A 223 -9.06 -1.92 -3.97
CA TYR A 223 -8.41 -0.61 -4.14
C TYR A 223 -8.78 0.43 -3.08
N THR A 224 -8.73 0.05 -1.80
CA THR A 224 -9.22 0.88 -0.70
C THR A 224 -8.27 0.87 0.49
N TYR A 225 -8.37 1.89 1.34
CA TYR A 225 -7.83 1.91 2.69
C TYR A 225 -8.83 1.38 3.74
N ASP A 226 -10.07 1.11 3.35
CA ASP A 226 -11.11 0.62 4.23
C ASP A 226 -10.97 -0.89 4.45
N TYR A 227 -10.40 -1.26 5.59
CA TYR A 227 -10.12 -2.65 5.92
C TYR A 227 -11.37 -3.50 6.17
N LEU A 228 -12.55 -2.92 6.40
CA LEU A 228 -13.80 -3.69 6.43
C LEU A 228 -14.14 -4.26 5.05
N ARG A 229 -13.92 -3.45 3.99
CA ARG A 229 -14.09 -3.91 2.60
C ARG A 229 -13.02 -4.91 2.18
N VAL A 230 -11.80 -4.77 2.72
CA VAL A 230 -10.71 -5.75 2.50
C VAL A 230 -11.06 -7.08 3.16
N GLU A 231 -11.49 -7.06 4.42
CA GLU A 231 -11.95 -8.24 5.18
C GLU A 231 -13.10 -8.95 4.47
N GLU A 232 -14.12 -8.20 4.02
CA GLU A 232 -15.24 -8.77 3.26
C GLU A 232 -14.76 -9.48 1.98
N ASN A 233 -13.85 -8.86 1.22
CA ASN A 233 -13.30 -9.47 0.02
C ASN A 233 -12.53 -10.76 0.33
N VAL A 234 -11.70 -10.76 1.37
CA VAL A 234 -10.95 -11.94 1.82
C VAL A 234 -11.92 -13.05 2.24
N ARG A 235 -12.92 -12.75 3.08
CA ARG A 235 -13.94 -13.71 3.52
C ARG A 235 -14.68 -14.33 2.34
N ASN A 236 -15.10 -13.52 1.36
CA ASN A 236 -15.81 -13.98 0.17
C ASN A 236 -14.94 -14.87 -0.72
N PHE A 237 -13.63 -14.63 -0.78
CA PHE A 237 -12.69 -15.53 -1.46
C PHE A 237 -12.53 -16.84 -0.70
N LEU A 238 -12.29 -16.78 0.60
CA LEU A 238 -12.08 -17.97 1.44
C LEU A 238 -13.31 -18.90 1.48
N ALA A 239 -14.52 -18.35 1.44
CA ALA A 239 -15.76 -19.12 1.35
C ALA A 239 -15.84 -20.00 0.08
N LYS A 240 -15.16 -19.60 -1.01
CA LYS A 240 -15.09 -20.35 -2.27
C LYS A 240 -14.02 -21.44 -2.29
N LEU A 241 -13.16 -21.48 -1.27
CA LEU A 241 -12.15 -22.53 -1.08
C LEU A 241 -12.71 -23.73 -0.31
N GLN A 242 -14.01 -23.72 0.02
CA GLN A 242 -14.71 -24.85 0.64
C GLN A 242 -14.75 -26.05 -0.31
#